data_AF-A0AAE0DZT4-F1
#
_entry.id   AF-A0AAE0DZT4-F1
#
_cell.length_a   1.000
_cell.length_b   1.000
_cell.length_c   1.000
_cell.angle_alpha   90.00
_cell.angle_beta   90.00
_cell.angle_gamma   90.00
#
_symmetry.space_group_name_H-M   'P 1'
#
loop_
_entity.id
_entity.type
_entity.pdbx_description
1 polymer ?
#
loop_
_entity_poly.entity_id
_entity_poly.type
_entity_poly.pdbx_seq_one_letter_code
_entity_poly.pdbx_strand_id
1 'polypeptide(L)'
;MGTSPVAKSLVQLTEMSISYCRKITEVIGNHGDVILDEISFTKLKSLKLQKLPSLTSFCSGNFILKFPSLETLDVIGCPNMKIFSQGDLTTQKLQKVKIDLKSVKLHSDFRL
;
A
#
# COMPACT_ATOMS: atom_id res chain seq x y z
N MET A 1 -22.24 13.53 -10.33
CA MET A 1 -21.49 12.75 -9.32
C MET A 1 -20.36 13.61 -8.77
N GLY A 2 -20.49 14.12 -7.55
CA GLY A 2 -19.47 14.98 -6.94
C GLY A 2 -18.36 14.12 -6.31
N THR A 3 -17.13 14.23 -6.82
CA THR A 3 -15.97 13.60 -6.17
C THR A 3 -15.59 14.42 -4.94
N SER A 4 -15.42 13.74 -3.80
CA SER A 4 -15.01 14.38 -2.53
C SER A 4 -13.68 15.15 -2.72
N PRO A 5 -13.51 16.34 -2.13
CA PRO A 5 -12.24 17.07 -2.15
C PRO A 5 -11.06 16.22 -1.65
N VAL A 6 -11.31 15.30 -0.71
CA VAL A 6 -10.31 14.34 -0.22
C VAL A 6 -9.89 13.38 -1.32
N ALA A 7 -10.85 12.84 -2.08
CA ALA A 7 -10.56 11.98 -3.23
C ALA A 7 -9.78 12.74 -4.33
N LYS A 8 -10.10 14.02 -4.57
CA LYS A 8 -9.35 14.87 -5.50
C LYS A 8 -7.91 15.16 -5.04
N SER A 9 -7.67 15.24 -3.74
CA SER A 9 -6.32 15.42 -3.19
C SER A 9 -5.49 14.14 -3.29
N LEU A 10 -6.09 12.98 -3.06
CA LEU A 10 -5.41 11.68 -3.12
C LEU A 10 -4.92 11.34 -4.54
N VAL A 11 -5.61 11.75 -5.59
CA VAL A 11 -5.13 11.56 -6.98
C VAL A 11 -3.93 12.46 -7.34
N GLN A 12 -3.63 13.49 -6.54
CA GLN A 12 -2.45 14.35 -6.70
C GLN A 12 -1.30 13.94 -5.79
N LEU A 13 -1.49 12.96 -4.92
CA LEU A 13 -0.48 12.54 -3.94
C LEU A 13 0.73 11.94 -4.66
N THR A 14 1.91 12.52 -4.45
CA THR A 14 3.18 12.06 -5.04
C THR A 14 4.05 11.29 -4.06
N GLU A 15 3.90 11.55 -2.77
CA GLU A 15 4.58 10.82 -1.70
C GLU A 15 3.61 10.50 -0.55
N MET A 16 3.66 9.27 -0.07
CA MET A 16 2.94 8.80 1.10
C MET A 16 3.96 8.25 2.10
N SER A 17 3.96 8.79 3.31
CA SER A 17 4.80 8.31 4.40
C SER A 17 3.97 8.11 5.66
N ILE A 18 3.97 6.89 6.18
CA ILE A 18 3.31 6.52 7.43
C ILE A 18 4.39 5.96 8.34
N SER A 19 4.63 6.64 9.46
CA SER A 19 5.78 6.37 10.32
C SER A 19 5.40 6.37 11.80
N TYR A 20 5.95 5.44 12.57
CA TYR A 20 5.83 5.36 14.04
C TYR A 20 4.40 5.22 14.59
N CYS A 21 3.45 4.76 13.77
CA CYS A 21 2.08 4.53 14.21
C CYS A 21 1.92 3.10 14.77
N ARG A 22 1.75 2.97 16.09
CA ARG A 22 1.65 1.66 16.76
C ARG A 22 0.29 0.98 16.65
N LYS A 23 -0.77 1.71 16.29
CA LYS A 23 -2.15 1.20 16.24
C LYS A 23 -2.69 0.93 14.84
N ILE A 24 -2.00 1.40 13.80
CA ILE A 24 -2.43 1.16 12.42
C ILE A 24 -2.22 -0.33 12.11
N THR A 25 -3.30 -0.99 11.73
CA THR A 25 -3.32 -2.40 11.28
C THR A 25 -3.36 -2.51 9.76
N GLU A 26 -3.98 -1.53 9.11
CA GLU A 26 -4.13 -1.42 7.66
C GLU A 26 -4.16 0.05 7.23
N VAL A 27 -3.71 0.36 6.01
CA VAL A 27 -3.77 1.72 5.45
C VAL A 27 -5.08 1.92 4.70
N ILE A 28 -5.49 0.90 3.95
CA ILE A 28 -6.77 0.83 3.25
C ILE A 28 -7.58 -0.30 3.88
N GLY A 29 -8.59 0.09 4.65
CA GLY A 29 -9.51 -0.85 5.29
C GLY A 29 -10.70 -1.20 4.41
N ASN A 30 -11.25 -2.39 4.62
CA ASN A 30 -12.51 -2.83 4.03
C ASN A 30 -13.64 -2.73 5.07
N HIS A 31 -14.45 -1.67 5.00
CA HIS A 31 -15.52 -1.38 5.98
C HIS A 31 -16.95 -1.63 5.44
N GLY A 32 -17.15 -2.64 4.59
CA GLY A 32 -18.47 -3.11 4.15
C GLY A 32 -19.02 -2.42 2.89
N ASP A 33 -19.95 -3.13 2.21
CA ASP A 33 -20.77 -2.87 1.00
C ASP A 33 -20.17 -2.14 -0.23
N VAL A 34 -18.96 -1.58 -0.14
CA VAL A 34 -18.32 -0.97 -1.30
C VAL A 34 -17.57 -2.05 -2.07
N ILE A 35 -18.20 -2.53 -3.14
CA ILE A 35 -17.53 -3.30 -4.20
C ILE A 35 -16.68 -2.30 -5.01
N LEU A 36 -15.56 -1.87 -4.44
CA LEU A 36 -14.52 -1.20 -5.23
C LEU A 36 -13.69 -2.28 -5.89
N ASP A 37 -13.81 -2.44 -7.19
CA ASP A 37 -12.94 -3.39 -7.89
C ASP A 37 -11.50 -2.86 -7.97
N GLU A 38 -11.30 -1.53 -7.85
CA GLU A 38 -10.02 -0.89 -8.13
C GLU A 38 -9.77 0.40 -7.31
N ILE A 39 -8.53 0.57 -6.85
CA ILE A 39 -8.01 1.83 -6.28
C ILE A 39 -6.72 2.22 -7.00
N SER A 40 -6.64 3.45 -7.49
CA SER A 40 -5.51 3.93 -8.29
C SER A 40 -4.82 5.13 -7.67
N PHE A 41 -3.53 4.99 -7.41
CA PHE A 41 -2.62 6.05 -6.96
C PHE A 41 -1.79 6.55 -8.14
N THR A 42 -2.44 7.29 -9.04
CA THR A 42 -1.90 7.60 -10.37
C THR A 42 -0.58 8.40 -10.35
N LYS A 43 -0.40 9.28 -9.37
CA LYS A 43 0.78 10.16 -9.26
C LYS A 43 1.76 9.78 -8.16
N LEU A 44 1.45 8.75 -7.37
CA LEU A 44 2.29 8.36 -6.23
C LEU A 44 3.61 7.77 -6.73
N LYS A 45 4.72 8.35 -6.32
CA LYS A 45 6.09 7.96 -6.68
C LYS A 45 6.84 7.29 -5.53
N SER A 46 6.52 7.66 -4.29
CA SER A 46 7.20 7.18 -3.08
C SER A 46 6.18 6.72 -2.06
N LEU A 47 6.30 5.46 -1.62
CA LEU A 47 5.53 4.89 -0.53
C LEU A 47 6.48 4.40 0.58
N LYS A 48 6.35 4.97 1.78
CA LYS A 48 7.17 4.65 2.95
C LYS A 48 6.30 4.22 4.12
N LEU A 49 6.50 2.99 4.57
CA LEU A 49 5.87 2.39 5.74
C LEU A 49 6.96 2.07 6.75
N GLN A 50 7.04 2.84 7.83
CA GLN A 50 8.18 2.78 8.75
C GLN A 50 7.75 2.64 10.21
N LYS A 51 8.32 1.65 10.91
CA LYS A 51 8.12 1.45 12.36
C LYS A 51 6.63 1.34 12.72
N LEU A 52 5.91 0.50 11.97
CA LEU A 52 4.48 0.24 12.15
C LEU A 52 4.30 -1.18 12.73
N PRO A 53 4.46 -1.37 14.06
CA PRO A 53 4.51 -2.70 14.65
C PRO A 53 3.22 -3.49 14.53
N SER A 54 2.06 -2.84 14.39
CA SER A 54 0.75 -3.53 14.29
C SER A 54 0.25 -3.67 12.86
N LEU A 55 0.96 -3.14 11.87
CA LEU A 55 0.54 -3.19 10.47
C LEU A 55 0.61 -4.64 9.98
N THR A 56 -0.50 -5.17 9.47
CA THR A 56 -0.61 -6.54 8.94
C THR A 56 -0.62 -6.58 7.41
N SER A 57 -1.17 -5.53 6.78
CA SER A 57 -1.19 -5.33 5.34
C SER A 57 -1.32 -3.84 5.01
N PHE A 58 -0.98 -3.45 3.78
CA PHE A 58 -1.30 -2.11 3.28
C PHE A 58 -2.80 -2.01 2.97
N CYS A 59 -3.36 -3.03 2.33
CA CYS A 59 -4.79 -3.14 2.03
C CYS A 59 -5.35 -4.49 2.49
N SER A 60 -6.44 -4.48 3.27
CA SER A 60 -7.17 -5.70 3.65
C SER A 60 -8.32 -6.04 2.71
N GLY A 61 -8.76 -5.07 1.90
CA GLY A 61 -9.74 -5.31 0.83
C GLY A 61 -9.14 -6.10 -0.32
N ASN A 62 -10.00 -6.89 -0.99
CA ASN A 62 -9.68 -7.60 -2.23
C ASN A 62 -9.84 -6.65 -3.44
N PHE A 63 -9.09 -5.56 -3.44
CA PHE A 63 -9.13 -4.52 -4.46
C PHE A 63 -7.94 -4.64 -5.41
N ILE A 64 -8.12 -4.30 -6.69
CA ILE A 64 -7.00 -4.11 -7.60
C ILE A 64 -6.32 -2.77 -7.27
N LEU A 65 -5.09 -2.81 -6.78
CA LEU A 65 -4.32 -1.62 -6.49
C LEU A 65 -3.45 -1.24 -7.69
N LYS A 66 -3.62 -0.02 -8.21
CA LYS A 66 -2.81 0.51 -9.32
C LYS A 66 -1.83 1.58 -8.86
N PHE A 67 -0.56 1.38 -9.20
CA PHE A 67 0.56 2.26 -8.89
C PHE A 67 1.39 2.56 -10.16
N PRO A 68 0.80 3.24 -11.17
CA PRO A 68 1.47 3.45 -12.47
C PRO A 68 2.70 4.36 -12.41
N SER A 69 2.85 5.14 -11.34
CA SER A 69 3.97 6.08 -11.15
C SER A 69 4.90 5.73 -9.99
N LEU A 70 4.67 4.60 -9.30
CA LEU A 70 5.43 4.28 -8.09
C LEU A 70 6.85 3.86 -8.47
N GLU A 71 7.81 4.64 -8.00
CA GLU A 71 9.24 4.45 -8.27
C GLU A 71 9.92 3.77 -7.07
N THR A 72 9.48 4.08 -5.84
CA THR A 72 10.11 3.61 -4.59
C THR A 72 9.10 3.08 -3.57
N LEU A 73 9.40 1.91 -3.02
CA LEU A 73 8.66 1.29 -1.92
C LEU A 73 9.62 0.92 -0.78
N ASP A 74 9.45 1.55 0.38
CA ASP A 74 10.23 1.27 1.59
C ASP A 74 9.29 0.74 2.70
N VAL A 75 9.46 -0.52 3.10
CA VAL A 75 8.75 -1.16 4.22
C VAL A 75 9.76 -1.58 5.28
N ILE A 76 9.90 -0.77 6.34
CA ILE A 76 10.99 -0.89 7.30
C ILE A 76 10.45 -0.95 8.73
N GLY A 77 10.76 -2.02 9.46
CA GLY A 77 10.30 -2.18 10.84
C GLY A 77 8.78 -2.34 10.97
N CYS A 78 8.18 -3.13 10.07
CA CYS A 78 6.77 -3.52 10.09
C CYS A 78 6.66 -5.04 10.33
N PRO A 79 7.06 -5.54 11.50
CA PRO A 79 7.27 -6.98 11.76
C PRO A 79 6.04 -7.87 11.56
N ASN A 80 4.84 -7.31 11.70
CA ASN A 80 3.58 -8.04 11.54
C ASN A 80 3.02 -8.01 10.12
N MET A 81 3.65 -7.26 9.20
CA MET A 81 3.17 -7.12 7.83
C MET A 81 3.63 -8.32 6.99
N LYS A 82 2.68 -9.20 6.66
CA LYS A 82 2.96 -10.46 5.96
C LYS A 82 2.69 -10.37 4.45
N ILE A 83 1.68 -9.59 4.08
CA ILE A 83 1.26 -9.38 2.70
C ILE A 83 1.13 -7.88 2.45
N PHE A 84 1.27 -7.44 1.20
CA PHE A 84 1.02 -6.05 0.84
C PHE A 84 -0.49 -5.79 0.70
N SER A 85 -1.17 -6.58 -0.13
CA SER A 85 -2.62 -6.54 -0.34
C SER A 85 -3.19 -7.96 -0.47
N GLN A 86 -4.49 -8.11 -0.19
CA GLN A 86 -5.21 -9.36 -0.48
C GLN A 86 -5.54 -9.50 -1.97
N GLY A 87 -5.88 -8.39 -2.63
CA GLY A 87 -6.12 -8.32 -4.07
C GLY A 87 -4.87 -8.00 -4.89
N ASP A 88 -5.04 -7.99 -6.21
CA ASP A 88 -3.95 -7.82 -7.17
C ASP A 88 -3.29 -6.43 -7.08
N LEU A 89 -2.01 -6.41 -7.38
CA LEU A 89 -1.20 -5.19 -7.48
C LEU A 89 -0.74 -5.03 -8.93
N THR A 90 -0.87 -3.82 -9.47
CA THR A 90 -0.24 -3.47 -10.73
C THR A 90 0.67 -2.26 -10.55
N THR A 91 1.92 -2.41 -10.99
CA THR A 91 2.89 -1.31 -11.03
C THR A 91 3.84 -1.52 -12.21
N GLN A 92 4.24 -0.44 -12.88
CA GLN A 92 5.05 -0.51 -14.11
C GLN A 92 6.39 0.24 -14.00
N LYS A 93 6.57 1.04 -12.94
CA LYS A 93 7.73 1.93 -12.79
C LYS A 93 8.54 1.68 -11.52
N LEU A 94 8.28 0.56 -10.84
CA LEU A 94 8.93 0.26 -9.58
C LEU A 94 10.41 -0.01 -9.82
N GLN A 95 11.26 0.90 -9.33
CA GLN A 95 12.70 0.85 -9.52
C GLN A 95 13.40 0.37 -8.25
N LYS A 96 12.86 0.72 -7.08
CA LYS A 96 13.48 0.43 -5.79
C LYS A 96 12.48 -0.15 -4.81
N VAL A 97 12.83 -1.31 -4.27
CA VAL A 97 12.11 -1.95 -3.17
C VAL A 97 13.08 -2.16 -2.03
N LYS A 98 12.78 -1.61 -0.85
CA LYS A 98 13.49 -1.91 0.39
C LYS A 98 12.51 -2.50 1.38
N ILE A 99 12.73 -3.75 1.74
CA ILE A 99 11.93 -4.48 2.72
C ILE A 99 12.87 -5.01 3.79
N ASP A 100 12.54 -4.82 5.06
CA ASP A 100 13.24 -5.49 6.15
C ASP A 100 12.83 -6.97 6.17
N LEU A 101 13.71 -7.85 5.65
CA LEU A 101 13.47 -9.29 5.45
C LEU A 101 13.13 -10.08 6.73
N LYS A 102 13.25 -9.46 7.91
CA LYS A 102 12.73 -10.03 9.16
C LYS A 102 11.20 -10.07 9.22
N SER A 103 10.51 -9.32 8.35
CA SER A 103 9.05 -9.13 8.39
C SER A 103 8.30 -9.90 7.29
N VAL A 104 8.96 -10.22 6.18
CA VAL A 104 8.31 -10.85 5.02
C VAL A 104 8.93 -12.22 4.79
N LYS A 105 8.19 -13.28 5.12
CA LYS A 105 8.52 -14.62 4.62
C LYS A 105 8.23 -14.60 3.13
N LEU A 106 9.29 -14.68 2.32
CA LEU A 106 9.18 -14.91 0.89
C LEU A 106 8.55 -16.28 0.69
N HIS A 107 7.23 -16.33 0.44
CA HIS A 107 6.66 -17.49 -0.23
C HIS A 107 7.11 -17.43 -1.69
N SER A 108 7.48 -18.58 -2.23
CA SER A 108 8.24 -18.81 -3.47
C SER A 108 7.64 -18.29 -4.78
N ASP A 109 6.55 -17.52 -4.74
CA ASP A 109 5.77 -17.15 -5.92
C ASP A 109 5.59 -15.63 -6.06
N PHE A 110 6.64 -14.85 -5.75
CA PHE A 110 6.66 -13.41 -6.02
C PHE A 110 6.59 -13.19 -7.53
N ARG A 111 5.38 -13.04 -8.07
CA ARG A 111 5.13 -12.42 -9.36
C ARG A 111 4.81 -10.95 -9.12
N LEU A 112 5.65 -10.09 -9.68
CA LEU A 112 5.28 -8.71 -10.01
C LEU A 112 4.31 -8.73 -11.21
#